data_AF-A0AAD4WHP0-F1
#
_entry.id   AF-A0AAD4WHP0-F1
#
_cell.length_a   1.000
_cell.length_b   1.000
_cell.length_c   1.000
_cell.angle_alpha   90.00
_cell.angle_beta   90.00
_cell.angle_gamma   90.00
#
_symmetry.space_group_name_H-M   'P 1'
#
loop_
_entity.id
_entity.type
_entity.pdbx_description
1 polymer ?
#
loop_
_entity_poly.entity_id
_entity_poly.type
_entity_poly.pdbx_seq_one_letter_code
_entity_poly.pdbx_strand_id
1 'polypeptide(L)'
;MVMTESEALGARIHVLVLARCLERQERETNERNRRADEINELQRQVDEQVLIAVALQDEENQGRRRGSQVGLRRNVKRHRHSRGKNLLEDYFIPTSLYSDVDFRRRFRMQPHLFNKVMHDICNYDAYFVQKCDATGVLGFLPKQKLTAVIRMLAYGASADQVDEIARMGKSTTLEALVRFCQAVETLYTRDYLRRPTLRNL
;
A
#
# COMPACT_ATOMS: atom_id res chain seq x y z
N MET A 1 52.89 32.98 2.61
CA MET A 1 51.52 33.42 2.31
C MET A 1 50.68 33.08 3.55
N VAL A 2 50.62 34.01 4.50
CA VAL A 2 50.00 33.78 5.81
C VAL A 2 48.53 34.13 5.64
N MET A 3 47.63 33.15 5.73
CA MET A 3 46.19 33.45 5.73
C MET A 3 45.91 34.41 6.87
N THR A 4 45.29 35.54 6.57
CA THR A 4 44.99 36.56 7.58
C THR A 4 44.00 35.98 8.58
N GLU A 5 44.13 36.30 9.86
CA GLU A 5 43.24 35.80 10.93
C GLU A 5 41.74 36.03 10.60
N SER A 6 41.43 37.05 9.79
CA SER A 6 40.11 37.35 9.28
C SER A 6 39.54 36.26 8.36
N GLU A 7 40.34 35.70 7.44
CA GLU A 7 39.93 34.60 6.55
C GLU A 7 39.75 33.29 7.31
N ALA A 8 40.62 33.03 8.29
CA ALA A 8 40.51 31.86 9.17
C ALA A 8 39.26 31.93 10.07
N LEU A 9 38.89 33.12 10.55
CA LEU A 9 37.65 33.35 11.29
C LEU A 9 36.42 33.16 10.39
N GLY A 10 36.47 33.66 9.16
CA GLY A 10 35.40 33.50 8.16
C GLY A 10 35.12 32.03 7.82
N ALA A 11 36.16 31.23 7.59
CA ALA A 11 36.02 29.80 7.35
C ALA A 11 35.41 29.05 8.55
N ARG A 12 35.81 29.42 9.78
CA ARG A 12 35.24 28.83 11.01
C ARG A 12 33.77 29.17 11.19
N ILE A 13 33.36 30.40 10.89
CA ILE A 13 31.95 30.81 10.93
C ILE A 13 31.15 30.04 9.87
N HIS A 14 31.68 29.89 8.66
CA HIS A 14 31.01 29.17 7.57
C HIS A 14 30.77 27.69 7.90
N VAL A 15 31.76 27.02 8.50
CA VAL A 15 31.64 25.62 8.97
C VAL A 15 30.58 25.51 10.08
N LEU A 16 30.55 26.47 11.03
CA LEU A 16 29.53 26.53 12.09
C LEU A 16 28.12 26.75 11.53
N VAL A 17 27.98 27.61 10.52
CA VAL A 17 26.68 27.88 9.87
C VAL A 17 26.20 26.65 9.10
N LEU A 18 27.08 25.99 8.34
CA LEU A 18 26.75 24.77 7.61
C LEU A 18 26.40 23.62 8.55
N ALA A 19 27.13 23.43 9.65
CA ALA A 19 26.81 22.44 10.66
C ALA A 19 25.43 22.68 11.29
N ARG A 20 25.12 23.92 11.67
CA ARG A 20 23.79 24.29 12.18
C ARG A 20 22.69 24.11 11.13
N CYS A 21 22.99 24.36 9.86
CA CYS A 21 22.05 24.19 8.76
C CYS A 21 21.74 22.71 8.51
N LEU A 22 22.76 21.85 8.53
CA LEU A 22 22.62 20.39 8.43
C LEU A 22 21.85 19.81 9.62
N GLU A 23 22.17 20.20 10.85
CA GLU A 23 21.42 19.76 12.04
C GLU A 23 19.96 20.21 11.98
N ARG A 24 19.69 21.42 11.48
CA ARG A 24 18.33 21.93 11.31
C ARG A 24 17.57 21.13 10.25
N GLN A 25 18.22 20.81 9.13
CA GLN A 25 17.65 20.00 8.07
C GLN A 25 17.34 18.58 8.56
N GLU A 26 18.24 17.97 9.33
CA GLU A 26 18.05 16.63 9.91
C GLU A 26 16.89 16.60 10.90
N ARG A 27 16.77 17.63 11.77
CA ARG A 27 15.62 17.80 12.68
C ARG A 27 14.31 17.94 11.90
N GLU A 28 14.28 18.72 10.83
CA GLU A 28 13.10 18.89 9.98
C GLU A 28 12.68 17.59 9.26
N THR A 29 13.63 16.80 8.76
CA THR A 29 13.34 15.48 8.18
C THR A 29 12.85 14.49 9.24
N ASN A 30 13.44 14.48 10.43
CA ASN A 30 13.03 13.60 11.52
C ASN A 30 11.62 13.94 12.03
N GLU A 31 11.26 15.22 12.10
CA GLU A 31 9.89 15.64 12.41
C GLU A 31 8.89 15.22 11.33
N ARG A 32 9.24 15.36 10.05
CA ARG A 32 8.39 14.91 8.94
C ARG A 32 8.15 13.40 8.99
N ASN A 33 9.19 12.61 9.28
CA ASN A 33 9.08 11.16 9.42
C ASN A 33 8.20 10.78 10.62
N ARG A 34 8.38 11.44 11.78
CA ARG A 34 7.52 11.22 12.95
C ARG A 34 6.04 11.52 12.68
N ARG A 35 5.75 12.63 11.99
CA ARG A 35 4.37 12.96 11.60
C ARG A 35 3.78 11.91 10.65
N ALA A 36 4.58 11.39 9.72
CA ALA A 36 4.13 10.31 8.84
C ALA A 36 3.88 9.00 9.60
N ASP A 37 4.69 8.68 10.60
CA ASP A 37 4.51 7.51 11.47
C ASP A 37 3.24 7.64 12.33
N GLU A 38 2.99 8.83 12.90
CA GLU A 38 1.75 9.13 13.63
C GLU A 38 0.51 8.99 12.73
N ILE A 39 0.56 9.53 11.50
CA ILE A 39 -0.53 9.40 10.54
C ILE A 39 -0.78 7.93 10.19
N ASN A 40 0.28 7.14 9.99
CA ASN A 40 0.17 5.71 9.71
C ASN A 40 -0.42 4.93 10.88
N GLU A 41 -0.06 5.28 12.12
CA GLU A 41 -0.57 4.63 13.32
C GLU A 41 -2.05 4.98 13.57
N LEU A 42 -2.42 6.25 13.39
CA LEU A 42 -3.82 6.69 13.42
C LEU A 42 -4.64 5.99 12.33
N GLN A 43 -4.08 5.86 11.11
CA GLN A 43 -4.74 5.16 10.02
C GLN A 43 -4.98 3.69 10.37
N ARG A 44 -4.04 3.03 11.08
CA ARG A 44 -4.25 1.66 11.58
C ARG A 44 -5.36 1.56 12.61
N GLN A 45 -5.43 2.51 13.54
CA GLN A 45 -6.50 2.55 14.54
C GLN A 45 -7.87 2.81 13.90
N VAL A 46 -7.92 3.65 12.86
CA VAL A 46 -9.14 3.88 12.07
C VAL A 46 -9.51 2.61 11.29
N ASP A 47 -8.55 1.94 10.65
CA ASP A 47 -8.79 0.67 9.94
C ASP A 47 -9.36 -0.40 10.90
N GLU A 48 -8.85 -0.48 12.14
CA GLU A 48 -9.33 -1.40 13.17
C GLU A 48 -10.72 -1.02 13.70
N GLN A 49 -10.98 0.27 13.96
CA GLN A 49 -12.31 0.73 14.40
C GLN A 49 -13.37 0.57 13.32
N VAL A 50 -13.04 0.83 12.05
CA VAL A 50 -13.93 0.59 10.91
C VAL A 50 -14.26 -0.91 10.81
N LEU A 51 -13.28 -1.78 11.05
CA LEU A 51 -13.50 -3.23 11.07
C LEU A 51 -14.54 -3.64 12.14
N ILE A 52 -14.44 -3.04 13.33
CA ILE A 52 -15.35 -3.30 14.46
C ILE A 52 -16.75 -2.73 14.16
N ALA A 53 -16.86 -1.49 13.69
CA ALA A 53 -18.15 -0.86 13.38
C ALA A 53 -18.91 -1.59 12.26
N VAL A 54 -18.20 -2.04 11.22
CA VAL A 54 -18.77 -2.86 10.14
C VAL A 54 -19.27 -4.20 10.69
N ALA A 55 -18.53 -4.84 11.60
CA ALA A 55 -18.97 -6.08 12.22
C ALA A 55 -20.26 -5.93 13.05
N LEU A 56 -20.48 -4.77 13.68
CA LEU A 56 -21.72 -4.48 14.39
C LEU A 56 -22.91 -4.23 13.44
N GLN A 57 -22.64 -3.66 12.26
CA GLN A 57 -23.66 -3.37 11.24
C GLN A 57 -24.08 -4.61 10.42
N ASP A 58 -23.24 -5.66 10.43
CA ASP A 58 -23.49 -6.94 9.78
C ASP A 58 -24.63 -7.75 10.44
N GLU A 59 -24.87 -7.58 11.75
CA GLU A 59 -26.00 -8.21 12.46
C GLU A 59 -27.37 -7.74 11.93
N GLU A 60 -27.45 -6.49 11.43
CA GLU A 60 -28.72 -5.87 11.04
C GLU A 60 -29.17 -6.24 9.60
N ASN A 61 -28.27 -6.72 8.74
CA ASN A 61 -28.48 -6.74 7.28
C ASN A 61 -28.58 -8.15 6.63
N GLN A 62 -28.95 -9.18 7.39
CA GLN A 62 -28.94 -10.62 7.03
C GLN A 62 -29.78 -11.08 5.79
N GLY A 63 -30.37 -10.18 5.00
CA GLY A 63 -31.49 -10.54 4.12
C GLY A 63 -31.22 -11.05 2.68
N ARG A 64 -30.03 -10.96 2.07
CA ARG A 64 -30.03 -10.83 0.57
C ARG A 64 -28.94 -11.45 -0.33
N ARG A 65 -28.17 -12.50 0.00
CA ARG A 65 -27.16 -13.03 -0.98
C ARG A 65 -27.01 -14.57 -1.04
N ARG A 66 -27.10 -15.13 -2.26
CA ARG A 66 -27.07 -16.57 -2.63
C ARG A 66 -25.64 -17.14 -2.75
N GLY A 67 -25.43 -18.37 -2.26
CA GLY A 67 -24.14 -19.12 -2.32
C GLY A 67 -23.93 -20.00 -3.56
N SER A 68 -22.87 -20.82 -3.54
CA SER A 68 -22.46 -21.73 -4.64
C SER A 68 -23.58 -22.70 -5.05
N GLN A 69 -23.76 -22.87 -6.37
CA GLN A 69 -24.69 -23.86 -6.93
C GLN A 69 -24.18 -25.29 -6.72
N VAL A 70 -25.11 -26.21 -6.48
CA VAL A 70 -24.87 -27.64 -6.30
C VAL A 70 -24.28 -28.22 -7.61
N GLY A 71 -23.10 -28.86 -7.54
CA GLY A 71 -22.47 -29.56 -8.68
C GLY A 71 -21.03 -29.14 -9.03
N LEU A 72 -20.50 -28.06 -8.45
CA LEU A 72 -19.10 -27.63 -8.66
C LEU A 72 -18.13 -28.12 -7.57
N ARG A 73 -16.84 -28.23 -7.92
CA ARG A 73 -15.75 -28.59 -6.99
C ARG A 73 -15.82 -27.72 -5.73
N ARG A 74 -15.66 -28.35 -4.56
CA ARG A 74 -15.72 -27.69 -3.25
C ARG A 74 -14.65 -26.60 -3.15
N ASN A 75 -15.00 -25.46 -2.57
CA ASN A 75 -14.04 -24.40 -2.25
C ASN A 75 -12.96 -24.92 -1.30
N VAL A 76 -11.70 -24.82 -1.72
CA VAL A 76 -10.54 -25.17 -0.89
C VAL A 76 -10.30 -24.07 0.15
N LYS A 77 -10.06 -24.46 1.41
CA LYS A 77 -9.69 -23.52 2.46
C LYS A 77 -8.25 -23.04 2.23
N ARG A 78 -8.10 -21.86 1.64
CA ARG A 78 -6.79 -21.28 1.24
C ARG A 78 -6.05 -20.52 2.36
N HIS A 79 -6.57 -20.56 3.59
CA HIS A 79 -5.99 -19.85 4.74
C HIS A 79 -5.75 -18.34 4.47
N ARG A 80 -6.71 -17.69 3.81
CA ARG A 80 -6.62 -16.28 3.37
C ARG A 80 -6.22 -15.30 4.47
N HIS A 81 -6.76 -15.46 5.69
CA HIS A 81 -6.47 -14.58 6.83
C HIS A 81 -5.04 -14.69 7.32
N SER A 82 -4.55 -15.91 7.56
CA SER A 82 -3.18 -16.09 8.04
C SER A 82 -2.18 -15.60 6.99
N ARG A 83 -2.45 -15.83 5.69
CA ARG A 83 -1.59 -15.26 4.66
C ARG A 83 -1.61 -13.74 4.65
N GLY A 84 -2.78 -13.12 4.83
CA GLY A 84 -2.89 -11.67 4.97
C GLY A 84 -2.04 -11.13 6.11
N LYS A 85 -2.08 -11.77 7.29
CA LYS A 85 -1.25 -11.41 8.45
C LYS A 85 0.25 -11.52 8.14
N ASN A 86 0.68 -12.66 7.59
CA ASN A 86 2.10 -12.86 7.23
C ASN A 86 2.57 -11.80 6.21
N LEU A 87 1.69 -11.40 5.29
CA LEU A 87 2.02 -10.36 4.31
C LEU A 87 2.27 -8.99 4.97
N LEU A 88 1.50 -8.67 6.01
CA LEU A 88 1.71 -7.46 6.80
C LEU A 88 3.07 -7.51 7.49
N GLU A 89 3.37 -8.62 8.16
CA GLU A 89 4.66 -8.86 8.83
C GLU A 89 5.84 -8.82 7.84
N ASP A 90 5.64 -9.31 6.62
CA ASP A 90 6.68 -9.30 5.59
C ASP A 90 7.01 -7.87 5.12
N TYR A 91 6.03 -6.99 4.91
CA TYR A 91 6.23 -5.76 4.12
C TYR A 91 5.62 -4.45 4.66
N PHE A 92 4.60 -4.51 5.51
CA PHE A 92 3.72 -3.36 5.73
C PHE A 92 3.67 -2.88 7.19
N ILE A 93 4.42 -3.53 8.08
CA ILE A 93 4.57 -3.10 9.48
C ILE A 93 5.93 -2.42 9.68
N PRO A 94 6.11 -1.51 10.65
CA PRO A 94 7.39 -0.85 10.89
C PRO A 94 8.55 -1.81 11.16
N THR A 95 8.26 -2.94 11.82
CA THR A 95 9.22 -4.02 12.08
C THR A 95 9.15 -5.10 10.98
N SER A 96 8.96 -4.71 9.72
CA SER A 96 8.79 -5.66 8.62
C SER A 96 10.06 -6.47 8.37
N LEU A 97 9.88 -7.73 7.98
CA LEU A 97 11.00 -8.61 7.67
C LEU A 97 11.81 -8.12 6.44
N TYR A 98 11.13 -7.55 5.45
CA TYR A 98 11.76 -6.98 4.27
C TYR A 98 11.93 -5.47 4.38
N SER A 99 13.09 -4.99 3.94
CA SER A 99 13.43 -3.57 3.89
C SER A 99 12.70 -2.84 2.75
N ASP A 100 12.73 -1.51 2.78
CA ASP A 100 12.26 -0.66 1.67
C ASP A 100 12.94 -0.98 0.32
N VAL A 101 14.20 -1.44 0.35
CA VAL A 101 14.94 -1.82 -0.86
C VAL A 101 14.34 -3.10 -1.45
N ASP A 102 14.06 -4.09 -0.60
CA ASP A 102 13.37 -5.31 -1.00
C ASP A 102 11.95 -5.02 -1.49
N PHE A 103 11.23 -4.12 -0.81
CA PHE A 103 9.91 -3.67 -1.21
C PHE A 103 9.94 -3.09 -2.63
N ARG A 104 10.85 -2.15 -2.92
CA ARG A 104 10.99 -1.55 -4.26
C ARG A 104 11.31 -2.60 -5.32
N ARG A 105 12.23 -3.53 -5.03
CA ARG A 105 12.57 -4.62 -5.98
C ARG A 105 11.34 -5.47 -6.31
N ARG A 106 10.50 -5.69 -5.30
CA ARG A 106 9.37 -6.62 -5.32
C ARG A 106 8.07 -6.03 -5.89
N PHE A 107 7.78 -4.77 -5.60
CA PHE A 107 6.57 -4.07 -6.01
C PHE A 107 6.81 -3.05 -7.13
N ARG A 108 8.08 -2.81 -7.52
CA ARG A 108 8.50 -1.82 -8.53
C ARG A 108 8.09 -0.39 -8.19
N MET A 109 7.82 -0.11 -6.91
CA MET A 109 7.46 1.21 -6.40
C MET A 109 7.88 1.36 -4.94
N GLN A 110 7.90 2.59 -4.44
CA GLN A 110 8.17 2.89 -3.04
C GLN A 110 6.95 2.59 -2.16
N PRO A 111 7.12 2.23 -0.87
CA PRO A 111 6.01 1.91 0.04
C PRO A 111 4.95 3.01 0.15
N HIS A 112 5.36 4.27 0.21
CA HIS A 112 4.42 5.39 0.28
C HIS A 112 3.55 5.52 -0.99
N LEU A 113 4.12 5.23 -2.17
CA LEU A 113 3.36 5.24 -3.41
C LEU A 113 2.36 4.10 -3.45
N PHE A 114 2.75 2.90 -2.96
CA PHE A 114 1.81 1.79 -2.79
C PHE A 114 0.64 2.18 -1.89
N ASN A 115 0.92 2.80 -0.74
CA ASN A 115 -0.13 3.22 0.20
C ASN A 115 -1.06 4.28 -0.42
N LYS A 116 -0.51 5.24 -1.16
CA LYS A 116 -1.31 6.23 -1.90
C LYS A 116 -2.24 5.56 -2.91
N VAL A 117 -1.69 4.69 -3.77
CA VAL A 117 -2.48 3.96 -4.77
C VAL A 117 -3.56 3.10 -4.11
N MET A 118 -3.22 2.43 -3.00
CA MET A 118 -4.18 1.65 -2.23
C MET A 118 -5.33 2.50 -1.71
N HIS A 119 -5.02 3.64 -1.09
CA HIS A 119 -6.03 4.56 -0.57
C HIS A 119 -6.95 5.09 -1.67
N ASP A 120 -6.37 5.58 -2.77
CA ASP A 120 -7.12 6.11 -3.91
C ASP A 120 -8.05 5.04 -4.52
N ILE A 121 -7.56 3.81 -4.69
CA ILE A 121 -8.35 2.70 -5.24
C ILE A 121 -9.43 2.23 -4.27
N CYS A 122 -9.15 2.17 -2.96
CA CYS A 122 -10.16 1.80 -1.96
C CYS A 122 -11.30 2.83 -1.89
N ASN A 123 -11.00 4.10 -2.10
CA ASN A 123 -12.01 5.17 -2.18
C ASN A 123 -12.80 5.12 -3.49
N TYR A 124 -12.19 4.67 -4.58
CA TYR A 124 -12.84 4.56 -5.88
C TYR A 124 -13.73 3.32 -6.01
N ASP A 125 -13.22 2.14 -5.66
CA ASP A 125 -13.95 0.87 -5.76
C ASP A 125 -13.97 0.14 -4.40
N ALA A 126 -15.18 0.08 -3.84
CA ALA A 126 -15.47 -0.58 -2.58
C ALA A 126 -15.24 -2.11 -2.61
N TYR A 127 -14.92 -2.69 -3.78
CA TYR A 127 -14.38 -4.05 -3.90
C TYR A 127 -13.05 -4.21 -3.20
N PHE A 128 -12.18 -3.20 -3.20
CA PHE A 128 -10.83 -3.32 -2.60
C PHE A 128 -10.84 -3.21 -1.08
N VAL A 129 -11.85 -2.52 -0.52
CA VAL A 129 -12.11 -2.47 0.92
C VAL A 129 -12.36 -3.89 1.46
N GLN A 130 -11.80 -4.19 2.63
CA GLN A 130 -12.06 -5.48 3.29
C GLN A 130 -13.49 -5.48 3.83
N LYS A 131 -14.24 -6.52 3.52
CA LYS A 131 -15.64 -6.70 3.93
C LYS A 131 -15.87 -8.14 4.30
N CYS A 132 -16.82 -8.40 5.18
CA CYS A 132 -17.32 -9.74 5.43
C CYS A 132 -18.04 -10.27 4.18
N ASP A 133 -17.87 -11.55 3.90
CA ASP A 133 -18.70 -12.24 2.92
C ASP A 133 -20.10 -12.52 3.52
N ALA A 134 -21.02 -13.01 2.68
CA ALA A 134 -22.40 -13.28 3.11
C ALA A 134 -22.51 -14.33 4.23
N THR A 135 -21.41 -15.01 4.56
CA THR A 135 -21.34 -15.98 5.67
C THR A 135 -20.64 -15.41 6.90
N GLY A 136 -20.41 -14.09 6.93
CA GLY A 136 -19.72 -13.40 8.03
C GLY A 136 -18.21 -13.64 8.04
N VAL A 137 -17.63 -14.28 7.02
CA VAL A 137 -16.19 -14.51 6.98
C VAL A 137 -15.51 -13.31 6.35
N LEU A 138 -14.56 -12.74 7.08
CA LEU A 138 -13.85 -11.55 6.65
C LEU A 138 -13.10 -11.79 5.31
N GLY A 139 -13.18 -10.81 4.40
CA GLY A 139 -12.59 -10.89 3.07
C GLY A 139 -11.08 -10.70 3.05
N PHE A 140 -10.49 -10.62 1.85
CA PHE A 140 -9.08 -10.30 1.68
C PHE A 140 -8.79 -8.84 2.04
N LEU A 141 -7.64 -8.61 2.67
CA LEU A 141 -7.13 -7.26 2.96
C LEU A 141 -6.88 -6.47 1.66
N PRO A 142 -7.03 -5.13 1.64
CA PRO A 142 -6.68 -4.31 0.49
C PRO A 142 -5.23 -4.52 0.06
N LYS A 143 -4.30 -4.50 1.03
CA LYS A 143 -2.87 -4.78 0.83
C LYS A 143 -2.61 -6.13 0.17
N GLN A 144 -3.40 -7.15 0.51
CA GLN A 144 -3.30 -8.49 -0.05
C GLN A 144 -3.80 -8.56 -1.50
N LYS A 145 -4.95 -7.92 -1.81
CA LYS A 145 -5.47 -7.80 -3.17
C LYS A 145 -4.51 -7.04 -4.07
N LEU A 146 -4.05 -5.87 -3.64
CA LEU A 146 -3.12 -5.06 -4.40
C LEU A 146 -1.76 -5.74 -4.57
N THR A 147 -1.30 -6.50 -3.58
CA THR A 147 -0.06 -7.27 -3.73
C THR A 147 -0.18 -8.31 -4.84
N ALA A 148 -1.29 -9.04 -4.91
CA ALA A 148 -1.49 -10.00 -5.99
C ALA A 148 -1.43 -9.32 -7.36
N VAL A 149 -2.18 -8.23 -7.52
CA VAL A 149 -2.28 -7.48 -8.78
C VAL A 149 -0.95 -6.85 -9.19
N ILE A 150 -0.29 -6.12 -8.28
CA ILE A 150 0.98 -5.45 -8.57
C ILE A 150 2.06 -6.47 -8.88
N ARG A 151 2.08 -7.64 -8.21
CA ARG A 151 3.03 -8.71 -8.55
C ARG A 151 2.76 -9.32 -9.92
N MET A 152 1.50 -9.47 -10.32
CA MET A 152 1.19 -9.90 -11.69
C MET A 152 1.70 -8.89 -12.70
N LEU A 153 1.44 -7.59 -12.49
CA LEU A 153 1.86 -6.53 -13.41
C LEU A 153 3.38 -6.35 -13.46
N ALA A 154 4.07 -6.42 -12.31
CA ALA A 154 5.51 -6.20 -12.20
C ALA A 154 6.36 -7.29 -12.85
N TYR A 155 5.84 -8.52 -12.94
CA TYR A 155 6.59 -9.69 -13.39
C TYR A 155 5.95 -10.39 -14.59
N GLY A 156 4.79 -9.94 -15.07
CA GLY A 156 4.00 -10.68 -16.06
C GLY A 156 3.56 -12.05 -15.53
N ALA A 157 3.39 -12.19 -14.22
CA ALA A 157 3.12 -13.47 -13.58
C ALA A 157 1.68 -13.93 -13.80
N SER A 158 1.48 -15.25 -13.88
CA SER A 158 0.14 -15.82 -13.98
C SER A 158 -0.61 -15.70 -12.65
N ALA A 159 -1.94 -15.72 -12.70
CA ALA A 159 -2.78 -15.74 -11.51
C ALA A 159 -2.49 -16.94 -10.59
N ASP A 160 -2.05 -18.07 -11.18
CA ASP A 160 -1.68 -19.28 -10.46
C ASP A 160 -0.35 -19.11 -9.69
N GLN A 161 0.61 -18.37 -10.25
CA GLN A 161 1.87 -18.06 -9.55
C GLN A 161 1.67 -17.12 -8.36
N VAL A 162 0.81 -16.10 -8.50
CA VAL A 162 0.58 -15.14 -7.41
C VAL A 162 -0.35 -15.68 -6.32
N ASP A 163 -1.06 -16.79 -6.54
CA ASP A 163 -1.83 -17.49 -5.50
C ASP A 163 -0.92 -17.98 -4.37
N GLU A 164 0.33 -18.36 -4.64
CA GLU A 164 1.27 -18.73 -3.57
C GLU A 164 1.57 -17.54 -2.64
N ILE A 165 1.57 -16.33 -3.20
CA ILE A 165 1.89 -15.08 -2.50
C ILE A 165 0.68 -14.54 -1.75
N ALA A 166 -0.48 -14.49 -2.40
CA ALA A 166 -1.67 -13.84 -1.85
C ALA A 166 -2.73 -14.82 -1.33
N ARG A 167 -2.61 -16.12 -1.62
CA ARG A 167 -3.61 -17.17 -1.32
C ARG A 167 -5.00 -16.81 -1.86
N MET A 168 -5.04 -16.19 -3.04
CA MET A 168 -6.24 -15.75 -3.74
C MET A 168 -6.58 -16.72 -4.87
N GLY A 169 -7.87 -17.06 -4.98
CA GLY A 169 -8.35 -17.88 -6.10
C GLY A 169 -8.12 -17.18 -7.44
N LYS A 170 -7.77 -17.94 -8.48
CA LYS A 170 -7.50 -17.44 -9.84
C LYS A 170 -8.54 -16.43 -10.34
N SER A 171 -9.83 -16.77 -10.21
CA SER A 171 -10.93 -15.87 -10.63
C SER A 171 -10.93 -14.56 -9.84
N THR A 172 -10.74 -14.62 -8.53
CA THR A 172 -10.67 -13.43 -7.66
C THR A 172 -9.46 -12.56 -7.99
N THR A 173 -8.30 -13.17 -8.24
CA THR A 173 -7.09 -12.44 -8.64
C THR A 173 -7.28 -11.72 -9.97
N LEU A 174 -7.87 -12.40 -10.97
CA LEU A 174 -8.14 -11.81 -12.28
C LEU A 174 -9.21 -10.70 -12.21
N GLU A 175 -10.26 -10.88 -11.40
CA GLU A 175 -11.25 -9.82 -11.17
C GLU A 175 -10.60 -8.59 -10.52
N ALA A 176 -9.76 -8.80 -9.49
CA ALA A 176 -9.02 -7.72 -8.85
C ALA A 176 -8.10 -7.00 -9.84
N LEU A 177 -7.43 -7.73 -10.74
CA LEU A 177 -6.59 -7.14 -11.78
C LEU A 177 -7.38 -6.24 -12.72
N VAL A 178 -8.53 -6.71 -13.23
CA VAL A 178 -9.37 -5.93 -14.14
C VAL A 178 -9.88 -4.65 -13.47
N ARG A 179 -10.44 -4.77 -12.26
CA ARG A 179 -10.94 -3.62 -11.49
C ARG A 179 -9.83 -2.62 -11.16
N PHE A 180 -8.65 -3.12 -10.81
CA PHE A 180 -7.48 -2.28 -10.53
C PHE A 180 -7.07 -1.48 -11.76
N CYS A 181 -6.94 -2.12 -12.91
CA CYS A 181 -6.57 -1.42 -14.15
C CYS A 181 -7.60 -0.34 -14.51
N GLN A 182 -8.89 -0.64 -14.39
CA GLN A 182 -9.96 0.34 -14.62
C GLN A 182 -9.89 1.53 -13.64
N ALA A 183 -9.64 1.26 -12.36
CA ALA A 183 -9.48 2.30 -11.35
C ALA A 183 -8.25 3.17 -11.63
N VAL A 184 -7.10 2.56 -11.94
CA VAL A 184 -5.86 3.27 -12.26
C VAL A 184 -6.02 4.13 -13.51
N GLU A 185 -6.62 3.59 -14.57
CA GLU A 185 -6.91 4.35 -15.79
C GLU A 185 -7.82 5.54 -15.45
N THR A 186 -8.90 5.33 -14.73
CA THR A 186 -9.83 6.43 -14.41
C THR A 186 -9.20 7.51 -13.53
N LEU A 187 -8.47 7.12 -12.48
CA LEU A 187 -7.91 8.03 -11.49
C LEU A 187 -6.69 8.79 -12.03
N TYR A 188 -5.81 8.12 -12.80
CA TYR A 188 -4.50 8.67 -13.16
C TYR A 188 -4.36 9.05 -14.63
N THR A 189 -5.36 8.79 -15.49
CA THR A 189 -5.24 9.12 -16.93
C THR A 189 -4.96 10.59 -17.19
N ARG A 190 -5.65 11.49 -16.49
CA ARG A 190 -5.50 12.94 -16.72
C ARG A 190 -4.11 13.45 -16.37
N ASP A 191 -3.53 12.90 -15.31
CA ASP A 191 -2.28 13.38 -14.72
C ASP A 191 -1.05 12.73 -15.35
N TYR A 192 -1.14 11.44 -15.73
CA TYR A 192 0.04 10.64 -16.10
C TYR A 192 -0.06 9.90 -17.44
N LEU A 193 -1.26 9.60 -17.94
CA LEU A 193 -1.43 8.85 -19.20
C LEU A 193 -1.90 9.75 -20.36
N ARG A 194 -1.76 11.07 -20.21
CA ARG A 194 -2.05 12.03 -21.28
C ARG A 194 -1.00 11.87 -22.40
N ARG A 195 -1.47 11.98 -23.64
CA ARG A 195 -0.59 12.12 -24.81
C ARG A 195 0.43 13.25 -24.59
N PRO A 196 1.73 13.04 -24.87
CA PRO A 196 2.74 14.09 -24.75
C PRO A 196 2.28 15.34 -25.51
N THR A 197 2.35 16.49 -24.84
CA THR A 197 2.12 17.79 -25.48
C THR A 197 3.47 18.42 -25.76
N LEU A 198 3.55 19.33 -26.74
CA LEU A 198 4.79 20.04 -27.12
C LEU A 198 5.50 20.73 -25.95
N ARG A 199 4.81 20.99 -24.83
CA ARG A 199 5.39 21.59 -23.62
C ARG A 199 6.21 20.61 -22.77
N ASN A 200 6.03 19.29 -22.99
CA ASN A 200 6.65 18.20 -22.23
C ASN A 200 7.56 17.31 -23.10
N LEU A 201 7.82 17.71 -24.36
CA LEU A 201 8.82 17.15 -25.26
C LEU A 201 10.08 18.02 -25.18
#